data_AF-A0AAP5Q517-F1
#
_entry.id   AF-A0AAP5Q517-F1
#
_cell.length_a   1.000
_cell.length_b   1.000
_cell.length_c   1.000
_cell.angle_alpha   90.00
_cell.angle_beta   90.00
_cell.angle_gamma   90.00
#
_symmetry.space_group_name_H-M   'P 1'
#
loop_
_entity.id
_entity.type
_entity.pdbx_description
1 polymer ?
#
loop_
_entity_poly.entity_id
_entity_poly.type
_entity_poly.pdbx_seq_one_letter_code
_entity_poly.pdbx_strand_id
1 'polypeptide(L)'
;MTSPKTRSEVWKLIFRSVPISIVLNVFCAAIAYFFYDRVFKTSPMPGQLAVVMLVACIVFPVVFGLADKGASRLRFAGLAGIFATGSVYFTFGVTFYYFYFLFAPMPMIFHVIGVGGGLALTAYWMTLTGRDVRQALATSKFVGQSFEDVGDALHYKLANMAKLEAFIKARSPSGKLHMWLVMLVAPFSLVLGRILSPYFGSHGALFVGAVIMFPVSLWVAGLLVRQYLVMIHLPLTLERSQGKPVVLIG
;
A
#
# COMPACT_ATOMS: atom_id res chain seq x y z
N MET A 1 15.15 -14.72 -38.02
CA MET A 1 14.02 -15.25 -37.23
C MET A 1 13.91 -14.44 -35.94
N THR A 2 12.98 -13.50 -35.89
CA THR A 2 12.73 -12.66 -34.71
C THR A 2 11.98 -13.49 -33.66
N SER A 3 12.69 -13.85 -32.59
CA SER A 3 12.08 -14.43 -31.39
C SER A 3 10.87 -13.57 -30.95
N PRO A 4 9.71 -14.16 -30.63
CA PRO A 4 8.56 -13.40 -30.18
C PRO A 4 8.98 -12.61 -28.94
N LYS A 5 8.87 -11.27 -29.00
CA LYS A 5 9.14 -10.37 -27.87
C LYS A 5 8.26 -10.81 -26.69
N THR A 6 8.80 -11.65 -25.82
CA THR A 6 8.20 -11.98 -24.53
C THR A 6 8.00 -10.65 -23.82
N ARG A 7 6.73 -10.28 -23.61
CA ARG A 7 6.37 -9.01 -22.96
C ARG A 7 7.13 -8.91 -21.64
N SER A 8 7.83 -7.80 -21.39
CA SER A 8 8.65 -7.65 -20.19
C SER A 8 7.82 -7.92 -18.93
N GLU A 9 8.43 -8.53 -17.91
CA GLU A 9 7.73 -8.89 -16.67
C GLU A 9 7.10 -7.67 -15.98
N VAL A 10 7.72 -6.49 -16.16
CA VAL A 10 7.18 -5.19 -15.74
C VAL A 10 5.83 -4.90 -16.39
N TRP A 11 5.69 -5.12 -17.70
CA TRP A 11 4.43 -4.91 -18.40
C TRP A 11 3.36 -5.90 -17.95
N LYS A 12 3.70 -7.18 -17.71
CA LYS A 12 2.74 -8.15 -17.16
C LYS A 12 2.22 -7.71 -15.78
N LEU A 13 3.10 -7.21 -14.92
CA LEU A 13 2.73 -6.68 -13.61
C LEU A 13 1.78 -5.48 -13.73
N ILE A 14 2.11 -4.51 -14.61
CA ILE A 14 1.28 -3.32 -14.88
C ILE A 14 -0.12 -3.73 -15.37
N PHE A 15 -0.19 -4.64 -16.36
CA PHE A 15 -1.48 -5.10 -16.90
C PHE A 15 -2.36 -5.80 -15.87
N ARG A 16 -1.76 -6.42 -14.84
CA ARG A 16 -2.49 -7.05 -13.75
C ARG A 16 -2.92 -6.05 -12.68
N SER A 17 -2.08 -5.06 -12.36
CA SER A 17 -2.31 -4.15 -11.23
C SER A 17 -3.18 -2.95 -11.58
N VAL A 18 -3.03 -2.37 -12.77
CA VAL A 18 -3.74 -1.16 -13.18
C VAL A 18 -5.27 -1.31 -13.14
N PRO A 19 -5.88 -2.41 -13.66
CA PRO A 19 -7.33 -2.57 -13.59
C PRO A 19 -7.86 -2.60 -12.16
N ILE A 20 -7.14 -3.26 -11.24
CA ILE A 20 -7.50 -3.32 -9.82
C ILE A 20 -7.44 -1.92 -9.20
N SER A 21 -6.37 -1.17 -9.47
CA SER A 21 -6.24 0.20 -8.99
C SER A 21 -7.30 1.14 -9.55
N ILE A 22 -7.73 0.94 -10.80
CA ILE A 22 -8.84 1.70 -11.40
C ILE A 22 -10.12 1.43 -10.62
N VAL A 23 -10.50 0.16 -10.45
CA VAL A 23 -11.74 -0.22 -9.74
C VAL A 23 -11.75 0.34 -8.32
N LEU A 24 -10.64 0.22 -7.59
CA LEU A 24 -10.51 0.75 -6.24
C LEU A 24 -10.66 2.27 -6.17
N ASN A 25 -9.99 3.02 -7.05
CA ASN A 25 -10.09 4.48 -7.01
C ASN A 25 -11.43 5.00 -7.53
N VAL A 26 -12.07 4.32 -8.49
CA VAL A 26 -13.46 4.62 -8.90
C VAL A 26 -14.41 4.39 -7.73
N PHE A 27 -14.23 3.30 -6.98
CA PHE A 27 -14.98 3.05 -5.75
C PHE A 27 -14.75 4.15 -4.70
N CYS A 28 -13.51 4.62 -4.52
CA CYS A 28 -13.20 5.75 -3.64
C CYS A 28 -13.90 7.04 -4.08
N ALA A 29 -13.89 7.34 -5.38
CA ALA A 29 -14.58 8.50 -5.93
C ALA A 29 -16.11 8.41 -5.73
N ALA A 30 -16.69 7.21 -5.89
CA ALA A 30 -18.09 6.97 -5.62
C ALA A 30 -18.43 7.22 -4.13
N ILE A 31 -17.65 6.66 -3.20
CA ILE A 31 -17.82 6.94 -1.76
C ILE A 31 -17.70 8.43 -1.48
N ALA A 32 -16.68 9.08 -2.03
CA ALA A 32 -16.44 10.51 -1.85
C ALA A 32 -17.65 11.33 -2.29
N TYR A 33 -18.22 11.02 -3.46
CA TYR A 33 -19.41 11.68 -3.98
C TYR A 33 -20.67 11.38 -3.14
N PHE A 34 -20.96 10.12 -2.83
CA PHE A 34 -22.18 9.77 -2.09
C PHE A 34 -22.17 10.31 -0.66
N PHE A 35 -21.07 10.18 0.06
CA PHE A 35 -21.05 10.57 1.48
C PHE A 35 -20.71 12.04 1.69
N TYR A 36 -19.67 12.56 1.04
CA TYR A 36 -19.18 13.90 1.36
C TYR A 36 -19.91 14.99 0.58
N ASP A 37 -20.25 14.73 -0.69
CA ASP A 37 -21.00 15.68 -1.51
C ASP A 37 -22.52 15.56 -1.26
N ARG A 38 -23.12 14.36 -1.34
CA ARG A 38 -24.57 14.22 -1.20
C ARG A 38 -25.08 14.25 0.25
N VAL A 39 -24.44 13.49 1.13
CA VAL A 39 -24.93 13.30 2.51
C VAL A 39 -24.45 14.42 3.44
N PHE A 40 -23.16 14.70 3.49
CA PHE A 40 -22.61 15.76 4.34
C PHE A 40 -22.66 17.16 3.72
N LYS A 41 -22.72 17.27 2.39
CA LYS A 41 -22.75 18.56 1.65
C LYS A 41 -21.62 19.50 2.07
N THR A 42 -20.43 18.96 2.33
CA THR A 42 -19.31 19.75 2.88
C THR A 42 -18.39 20.28 1.79
N SER A 43 -17.75 19.40 1.01
CA SER A 43 -16.74 19.80 0.03
C SER A 43 -16.58 18.77 -1.09
N PRO A 44 -16.33 19.21 -2.34
CA PRO A 44 -15.99 18.32 -3.45
C PRO A 44 -14.54 17.81 -3.41
N MET A 45 -13.70 18.33 -2.51
CA MET A 45 -12.27 17.97 -2.43
C MET A 45 -11.99 16.45 -2.29
N PRO A 46 -12.71 15.68 -1.45
CA PRO A 46 -12.51 14.22 -1.39
C PRO A 46 -12.67 13.54 -2.75
N GLY A 47 -13.64 13.98 -3.55
CA GLY A 47 -13.87 13.46 -4.89
C GLY A 47 -12.73 13.82 -5.85
N GLN A 48 -12.28 15.08 -5.80
CA GLN A 48 -11.14 15.54 -6.62
C GLN A 48 -9.86 14.77 -6.29
N LEU A 49 -9.56 14.55 -5.00
CA LEU A 49 -8.40 13.76 -4.57
C LEU A 49 -8.48 12.31 -5.04
N ALA A 50 -9.65 11.69 -5.00
CA ALA A 50 -9.85 10.33 -5.51
C ALA A 50 -9.62 10.24 -7.02
N VAL A 51 -10.06 11.25 -7.79
CA VAL A 51 -9.81 11.33 -9.23
C VAL A 51 -8.32 11.56 -9.53
N VAL A 52 -7.65 12.43 -8.79
CA VAL A 52 -6.19 12.64 -8.93
C VAL A 52 -5.44 11.32 -8.68
N MET A 53 -5.82 10.57 -7.64
CA MET A 53 -5.21 9.27 -7.35
C MET A 53 -5.50 8.24 -8.44
N LEU A 54 -6.71 8.22 -9.00
CA LEU A 54 -7.06 7.38 -10.15
C LEU A 54 -6.14 7.67 -11.34
N VAL A 55 -6.01 8.94 -11.73
CA VAL A 55 -5.15 9.36 -12.84
C VAL A 55 -3.70 8.99 -12.59
N ALA A 56 -3.20 9.22 -11.36
CA ALA A 56 -1.85 8.84 -10.97
C ALA A 56 -1.60 7.33 -11.10
N CYS A 57 -2.56 6.50 -10.68
CA CYS A 57 -2.46 5.05 -10.76
C CYS A 57 -2.50 4.50 -12.19
N ILE A 58 -2.94 5.29 -13.17
CA ILE A 58 -2.90 4.92 -14.60
C ILE A 58 -1.62 5.45 -15.24
N VAL A 59 -1.33 6.74 -15.06
CA VAL A 59 -0.26 7.43 -15.77
C VAL A 59 1.12 6.95 -15.31
N PHE A 60 1.38 6.92 -14.00
CA PHE A 60 2.73 6.63 -13.51
C PHE A 60 3.19 5.20 -13.83
N PRO A 61 2.40 4.12 -13.64
CA PRO A 61 2.81 2.79 -14.04
C PRO A 61 3.14 2.67 -15.53
N VAL A 62 2.37 3.33 -16.41
CA VAL A 62 2.62 3.36 -17.85
C VAL A 62 3.93 4.09 -18.16
N VAL A 63 4.17 5.25 -17.55
CA VAL A 63 5.43 6.01 -17.71
C VAL A 63 6.63 5.17 -17.29
N PHE A 64 6.55 4.44 -16.17
CA PHE A 64 7.63 3.55 -15.74
C PHE A 64 7.81 2.34 -16.66
N GLY A 65 6.74 1.77 -17.17
CA GLY A 65 6.79 0.68 -18.16
C GLY A 65 7.46 1.10 -19.48
N LEU A 66 7.24 2.35 -19.90
CA LEU A 66 7.93 2.94 -21.07
C LEU A 66 9.40 3.26 -20.76
N ALA A 67 9.69 3.80 -19.58
CA ALA A 67 11.05 4.14 -19.14
C ALA A 67 11.95 2.90 -18.96
N ASP A 68 11.37 1.74 -18.65
CA ASP A 68 12.09 0.47 -18.53
C ASP A 68 12.70 0.01 -19.86
N LYS A 69 12.18 0.47 -21.02
CA LYS A 69 12.63 0.06 -22.38
C LYS A 69 12.72 -1.46 -22.59
N GLY A 70 12.01 -2.26 -21.78
CA GLY A 70 12.01 -3.72 -21.84
C GLY A 70 13.14 -4.41 -21.05
N ALA A 71 13.95 -3.66 -20.30
CA ALA A 71 15.06 -4.21 -19.51
C ALA A 71 14.60 -4.99 -18.27
N SER A 72 13.32 -4.96 -17.91
CA SER A 72 12.72 -5.65 -16.77
C SER A 72 13.44 -5.36 -15.44
N ARG A 73 13.88 -4.11 -15.24
CA ARG A 73 14.63 -3.75 -14.02
C ARG A 73 13.71 -3.81 -12.81
N LEU A 74 14.19 -4.41 -11.72
CA LEU A 74 13.43 -4.60 -10.49
C LEU A 74 12.88 -3.27 -9.92
N ARG A 75 13.60 -2.17 -10.13
CA ARG A 75 13.20 -0.82 -9.69
C ARG A 75 11.92 -0.33 -10.37
N PHE A 76 11.78 -0.52 -11.68
CA PHE A 76 10.58 -0.06 -12.40
C PHE A 76 9.37 -0.91 -12.08
N ALA A 77 9.56 -2.23 -11.84
CA ALA A 77 8.52 -3.09 -11.29
C ALA A 77 8.11 -2.67 -9.87
N GLY A 78 9.09 -2.35 -9.01
CA GLY A 78 8.86 -1.84 -7.67
C GLY A 78 8.07 -0.52 -7.67
N LEU A 79 8.46 0.43 -8.52
CA LEU A 79 7.78 1.72 -8.68
C LEU A 79 6.35 1.54 -9.18
N ALA A 80 6.12 0.75 -10.24
CA ALA A 80 4.78 0.46 -10.73
C ALA A 80 3.90 -0.21 -9.65
N GLY A 81 4.48 -1.12 -8.87
CA GLY A 81 3.79 -1.76 -7.77
C GLY A 81 3.48 -0.82 -6.59
N ILE A 82 4.27 0.23 -6.35
CA ILE A 82 3.98 1.21 -5.29
C ILE A 82 2.67 1.95 -5.57
N PHE A 83 2.35 2.23 -6.83
CA PHE A 83 1.05 2.83 -7.19
C PHE A 83 -0.10 1.86 -6.95
N ALA A 84 0.09 0.57 -7.20
CA ALA A 84 -0.91 -0.45 -6.91
C ALA A 84 -1.18 -0.57 -5.39
N THR A 85 -0.13 -0.76 -4.60
CA THR A 85 -0.23 -0.84 -3.14
C THR A 85 -0.68 0.51 -2.54
N GLY A 86 -0.29 1.62 -3.15
CA GLY A 86 -0.69 2.98 -2.79
C GLY A 86 -2.18 3.22 -3.02
N SER A 87 -2.76 2.71 -4.12
CA SER A 87 -4.21 2.73 -4.36
C SER A 87 -4.99 1.98 -3.27
N VAL A 88 -4.47 0.83 -2.84
CA VAL A 88 -5.04 0.06 -1.73
C VAL A 88 -4.97 0.87 -0.42
N TYR A 89 -3.83 1.51 -0.13
CA TYR A 89 -3.68 2.38 1.04
C TYR A 89 -4.62 3.59 0.98
N PHE A 90 -4.75 4.21 -0.19
CA PHE A 90 -5.66 5.33 -0.41
C PHE A 90 -7.12 4.95 -0.17
N THR A 91 -7.50 3.74 -0.56
CA THR A 91 -8.84 3.23 -0.27
C THR A 91 -9.06 3.09 1.22
N PHE A 92 -8.25 2.27 1.90
CA PHE A 92 -8.53 1.90 3.30
C PHE A 92 -8.12 2.95 4.33
N GLY A 93 -7.01 3.64 4.10
CA GLY A 93 -6.52 4.69 5.00
C GLY A 93 -7.10 6.04 4.65
N VAL A 94 -6.91 6.50 3.43
CA VAL A 94 -7.26 7.88 3.06
C VAL A 94 -8.76 8.07 2.97
N THR A 95 -9.46 7.23 2.20
CA THR A 95 -10.89 7.45 1.90
C THR A 95 -11.80 7.16 3.10
N PHE A 96 -11.53 6.08 3.84
CA PHE A 96 -12.35 5.72 5.00
C PHE A 96 -11.96 6.46 6.27
N TYR A 97 -10.66 6.60 6.57
CA TYR A 97 -10.22 7.18 7.83
C TYR A 97 -9.91 8.68 7.71
N TYR A 98 -8.93 9.07 6.90
CA TYR A 98 -8.50 10.47 6.87
C TYR A 98 -9.57 11.41 6.30
N PHE A 99 -10.28 11.02 5.25
CA PHE A 99 -11.36 11.86 4.71
C PHE A 99 -12.48 12.04 5.73
N TYR A 100 -12.81 10.99 6.49
CA TYR A 100 -13.80 11.09 7.54
C TYR A 100 -13.36 12.13 8.58
N PHE A 101 -12.14 11.97 9.11
CA PHE A 101 -11.57 12.88 10.10
C PHE A 101 -11.17 14.27 9.57
N LEU A 102 -11.20 14.53 8.26
CA LEU A 102 -10.89 15.84 7.68
C LEU A 102 -12.14 16.59 7.21
N PHE A 103 -13.10 15.89 6.61
CA PHE A 103 -14.19 16.51 5.85
C PHE A 103 -15.59 16.23 6.41
N ALA A 104 -15.74 15.29 7.35
CA ALA A 104 -17.03 15.10 8.01
C ALA A 104 -17.29 16.26 8.99
N PRO A 105 -18.54 16.75 9.12
CA PRO A 105 -18.86 17.87 9.97
C PRO A 105 -18.77 17.47 11.45
N MET A 106 -17.65 17.80 12.11
CA MET A 106 -17.45 17.53 13.54
C MET A 106 -16.61 18.63 14.21
N PRO A 107 -16.60 18.71 15.56
CA PRO A 107 -15.76 19.67 16.28
C PRO A 107 -14.26 19.53 15.95
N MET A 108 -13.55 20.65 15.87
CA MET A 108 -12.12 20.73 15.52
C MET A 108 -11.23 19.78 16.34
N ILE A 109 -11.56 19.56 17.61
CA ILE A 109 -10.82 18.66 18.51
C ILE A 109 -10.77 17.23 17.93
N PHE A 110 -11.86 16.71 17.37
CA PHE A 110 -11.90 15.37 16.80
C PHE A 110 -11.12 15.27 15.49
N HIS A 111 -11.11 16.34 14.68
CA HIS A 111 -10.24 16.42 13.50
C HIS A 111 -8.76 16.31 13.90
N VAL A 112 -8.33 17.09 14.89
CA VAL A 112 -6.93 17.11 15.35
C VAL A 112 -6.52 15.76 15.96
N ILE A 113 -7.36 15.19 16.82
CA ILE A 113 -7.07 13.89 17.47
C ILE A 113 -7.07 12.76 16.43
N GLY A 114 -8.07 12.71 15.55
CA GLY A 114 -8.19 11.65 14.55
C GLY A 114 -7.07 11.69 13.51
N VAL A 115 -6.83 12.86 12.90
CA VAL A 115 -5.78 13.02 11.90
C VAL A 115 -4.40 12.90 12.54
N GLY A 116 -4.17 13.60 13.66
CA GLY A 116 -2.89 13.58 14.37
C GLY A 116 -2.55 12.18 14.89
N GLY A 117 -3.51 11.50 15.53
CA GLY A 117 -3.35 10.13 16.00
C GLY A 117 -3.13 9.15 14.86
N GLY A 118 -3.88 9.27 13.76
CA GLY A 118 -3.72 8.45 12.56
C GLY A 118 -2.33 8.58 11.93
N LEU A 119 -1.85 9.82 11.75
CA LEU A 119 -0.53 10.11 11.20
C LEU A 119 0.58 9.62 12.12
N ALA A 120 0.49 9.90 13.42
CA ALA A 120 1.47 9.47 14.41
C ALA A 120 1.60 7.94 14.44
N LEU A 121 0.47 7.23 14.45
CA LEU A 121 0.48 5.76 14.46
C LEU A 121 0.99 5.18 13.14
N THR A 122 0.61 5.78 12.00
CA THR A 122 1.13 5.38 10.69
C THR A 122 2.65 5.54 10.63
N ALA A 123 3.18 6.70 11.06
CA ALA A 123 4.61 6.98 11.09
C ALA A 123 5.37 6.04 12.03
N TYR A 124 4.83 5.82 13.24
CA TYR A 124 5.38 4.86 14.18
C TYR A 124 5.43 3.44 13.59
N TRP A 125 4.35 3.01 12.95
CA TRP A 125 4.28 1.68 12.33
C TRP A 125 5.24 1.51 11.14
N MET A 126 5.34 2.53 10.29
CA MET A 126 6.27 2.55 9.17
C MET A 126 7.73 2.52 9.63
N THR A 127 8.08 3.28 10.67
CA THR A 127 9.45 3.30 11.22
C THR A 127 9.83 1.96 11.85
N LEU A 128 8.93 1.36 12.63
CA LEU A 128 9.14 0.03 13.21
C LEU A 128 9.34 -1.03 12.12
N THR A 129 8.44 -1.07 11.14
CA THR A 129 8.55 -1.99 9.99
C THR A 129 9.86 -1.76 9.22
N GLY A 130 10.25 -0.50 9.00
CA GLY A 130 11.48 -0.16 8.31
C GLY A 130 12.73 -0.63 9.05
N ARG A 131 12.76 -0.50 10.39
CA ARG A 131 13.86 -1.01 11.23
C ARG A 131 13.94 -2.53 11.16
N ASP A 132 12.82 -3.22 11.31
CA ASP A 132 12.76 -4.68 11.25
C ASP A 132 13.26 -5.22 9.91
N VAL A 133 12.83 -4.61 8.80
CA VAL A 133 13.25 -5.00 7.46
C VAL A 133 14.74 -4.72 7.25
N ARG A 134 15.24 -3.54 7.66
CA ARG A 134 16.67 -3.21 7.56
C ARG A 134 17.53 -4.17 8.37
N GLN A 135 17.11 -4.51 9.59
CA GLN A 135 17.82 -5.48 10.42
C GLN A 135 17.80 -6.87 9.80
N ALA A 136 16.66 -7.31 9.24
CA ALA A 136 16.57 -8.57 8.51
C ALA A 136 17.50 -8.60 7.29
N LEU A 137 17.56 -7.50 6.52
CA LEU A 137 18.45 -7.36 5.36
C LEU A 137 19.93 -7.33 5.74
N ALA A 138 20.29 -6.77 6.90
CA ALA A 138 21.67 -6.72 7.39
C ALA A 138 22.23 -8.10 7.79
N THR A 139 21.37 -9.03 8.18
CA THR A 139 21.76 -10.43 8.40
C THR A 139 21.92 -11.13 7.05
N SER A 140 23.17 -11.28 6.57
CA SER A 140 23.55 -11.60 5.18
C SER A 140 22.96 -12.88 4.55
N LYS A 141 22.25 -13.72 5.31
CA LYS A 141 21.62 -14.95 4.80
C LYS A 141 20.51 -14.68 3.77
N PHE A 142 19.85 -13.52 3.80
CA PHE A 142 18.77 -13.21 2.86
C PHE A 142 19.26 -12.76 1.47
N VAL A 143 20.32 -11.95 1.41
CA VAL A 143 20.89 -11.47 0.14
C VAL A 143 21.49 -12.64 -0.64
N GLY A 144 22.20 -13.56 0.04
CA GLY A 144 22.81 -14.73 -0.59
C GLY A 144 21.83 -15.84 -1.02
N GLN A 145 20.60 -15.89 -0.49
CA GLN A 145 19.59 -16.88 -0.88
C GLN A 145 18.59 -16.37 -1.93
N SER A 146 18.48 -15.04 -2.10
CA SER A 146 17.42 -14.41 -2.91
C SER A 146 17.91 -13.88 -4.25
N PHE A 147 19.21 -13.62 -4.39
CA PHE A 147 19.85 -13.13 -5.60
C PHE A 147 20.88 -14.16 -6.06
N GLU A 148 20.62 -14.82 -7.19
CA GLU A 148 21.64 -15.62 -7.88
C GLU A 148 22.51 -14.66 -8.70
N ASP A 149 23.82 -14.61 -8.40
CA ASP A 149 24.81 -13.88 -9.20
C ASP A 149 25.10 -14.69 -10.46
N VAL A 150 24.47 -14.30 -11.57
CA VAL A 150 24.67 -14.94 -12.88
C VAL A 150 25.53 -14.01 -13.72
N GLY A 151 26.78 -13.80 -13.30
CA GLY A 151 27.86 -13.21 -14.09
C GLY A 151 27.67 -11.75 -14.50
N ASP A 152 26.72 -11.47 -15.39
CA ASP A 152 26.48 -10.18 -16.04
C ASP A 152 25.27 -9.42 -15.43
N ALA A 153 24.41 -10.10 -14.66
CA ALA A 153 23.29 -9.50 -13.93
C ALA A 153 22.92 -10.30 -12.66
N LEU A 154 22.34 -9.61 -11.67
CA LEU A 154 21.75 -10.26 -10.50
C LEU A 154 20.31 -10.65 -10.82
N HIS A 155 20.03 -11.95 -10.82
CA HIS A 155 18.72 -12.51 -11.16
C HIS A 155 17.85 -12.59 -9.90
N TYR A 156 16.74 -11.85 -9.87
CA TYR A 156 15.72 -11.97 -8.83
C TYR A 156 14.55 -12.81 -9.33
N LYS A 157 14.44 -14.07 -8.86
CA LYS A 157 13.31 -14.96 -9.16
C LYS A 157 12.08 -14.52 -8.37
N LEU A 158 10.95 -14.33 -9.05
CA LEU A 158 9.65 -13.99 -8.43
C LEU A 158 9.25 -14.98 -7.31
N ALA A 159 9.62 -16.25 -7.45
CA ALA A 159 9.39 -17.32 -6.47
C ALA A 159 10.08 -17.08 -5.10
N ASN A 160 11.13 -16.26 -5.05
CA ASN A 160 11.81 -15.92 -3.79
C ASN A 160 11.10 -14.82 -3.00
N MET A 161 10.10 -14.12 -3.56
CA MET A 161 9.18 -13.28 -2.77
C MET A 161 8.38 -14.13 -1.78
N ALA A 162 7.95 -15.33 -2.15
CA ALA A 162 7.23 -16.24 -1.27
C ALA A 162 8.12 -16.79 -0.13
N LYS A 163 9.43 -16.97 -0.39
CA LYS A 163 10.41 -17.35 0.63
C LYS A 163 10.77 -16.18 1.55
N LEU A 164 10.87 -14.96 1.02
CA LEU A 164 11.00 -13.75 1.82
C LEU A 164 9.75 -13.53 2.70
N GLU A 165 8.55 -13.75 2.15
CA GLU A 165 7.31 -13.73 2.92
C GLU A 165 7.31 -14.80 4.00
N ALA A 166 7.78 -16.03 3.73
CA ALA A 166 7.88 -17.08 4.75
C ALA A 166 8.90 -16.75 5.86
N PHE A 167 10.07 -16.18 5.50
CA PHE A 167 11.11 -15.77 6.46
C PHE A 167 10.68 -14.55 7.30
N ILE A 168 9.92 -13.62 6.71
CA ILE A 168 9.36 -12.46 7.40
C ILE A 168 8.13 -12.84 8.24
N LYS A 169 7.27 -13.75 7.78
CA LYS A 169 6.06 -14.22 8.49
C LYS A 169 6.40 -14.88 9.82
N ALA A 170 7.58 -15.51 9.92
CA ALA A 170 8.11 -16.06 11.18
C ALA A 170 8.53 -14.97 12.20
N ARG A 171 8.76 -13.73 11.78
CA ARG A 171 9.23 -12.61 12.65
C ARG A 171 8.29 -11.41 12.71
N SER A 172 7.26 -11.34 11.88
CA SER A 172 6.35 -10.21 11.86
C SER A 172 5.47 -10.18 13.12
N PRO A 173 5.43 -9.08 13.90
CA PRO A 173 4.49 -8.90 15.01
C PRO A 173 3.01 -8.93 14.56
N SER A 174 2.74 -8.96 13.25
CA SER A 174 1.41 -8.93 12.66
C SER A 174 0.52 -10.10 13.07
N GLY A 175 1.07 -11.28 13.41
CA GLY A 175 0.26 -12.38 13.94
C GLY A 175 -0.48 -12.00 15.23
N LYS A 176 0.19 -11.24 16.11
CA LYS A 176 -0.39 -10.74 17.37
C LYS A 176 -1.24 -9.50 17.15
N LEU A 177 -0.91 -8.65 16.17
CA LEU A 177 -1.67 -7.43 15.88
C LEU A 177 -3.06 -7.73 15.29
N HIS A 178 -3.18 -8.72 14.39
CA HIS A 178 -4.49 -9.17 13.89
C HIS A 178 -5.34 -9.75 15.01
N MET A 179 -4.71 -10.46 15.96
CA MET A 179 -5.39 -11.02 17.13
C MET A 179 -5.87 -9.92 18.09
N TRP A 180 -5.05 -8.88 18.32
CA TRP A 180 -5.45 -7.69 19.08
C TRP A 180 -6.55 -6.88 18.39
N LEU A 181 -6.51 -6.78 17.07
CA LEU A 181 -7.53 -6.11 16.26
C LEU A 181 -8.86 -6.84 16.30
N VAL A 182 -8.87 -8.17 16.12
CA VAL A 182 -10.06 -9.00 16.30
C VAL A 182 -10.60 -8.88 17.73
N MET A 183 -9.71 -8.83 18.74
CA MET A 183 -10.08 -8.58 20.13
C MET A 183 -10.61 -7.17 20.40
N LEU A 184 -10.29 -6.17 19.57
CA LEU A 184 -10.83 -4.81 19.65
C LEU A 184 -12.18 -4.70 18.91
N VAL A 185 -12.34 -5.44 17.81
CA VAL A 185 -13.57 -5.50 17.02
C VAL A 185 -14.73 -6.13 17.82
N ALA A 186 -14.47 -7.11 18.69
CA ALA A 186 -15.51 -7.76 19.50
C ALA A 186 -16.19 -6.83 20.55
N PRO A 187 -15.48 -6.05 21.38
CA PRO A 187 -16.12 -5.04 22.22
C PRO A 187 -16.68 -3.88 21.37
N PHE A 188 -16.09 -3.58 20.22
CA PHE A 188 -16.60 -2.53 19.32
C PHE A 188 -17.93 -2.92 18.66
N SER A 189 -18.15 -4.20 18.33
CA SER A 189 -19.42 -4.70 17.79
C SER A 189 -20.57 -4.60 18.81
N LEU A 190 -20.26 -4.72 20.11
CA LEU A 190 -21.21 -4.50 21.20
C LEU A 190 -21.59 -3.02 21.38
N VAL A 191 -20.66 -2.10 21.09
CA VAL A 191 -20.93 -0.65 21.10
C VAL A 191 -21.55 -0.18 19.79
N LEU A 192 -21.37 -0.92 18.69
CA LEU A 192 -21.95 -0.66 17.37
C LEU A 192 -23.47 -0.54 17.41
N GLY A 193 -24.17 -1.37 18.20
CA GLY A 193 -25.62 -1.27 18.36
C GLY A 193 -26.08 0.03 19.02
N ARG A 194 -25.21 0.70 19.79
CA ARG A 194 -25.46 2.05 20.34
C ARG A 194 -25.00 3.18 19.41
N ILE A 195 -23.92 2.98 18.66
CA ILE A 195 -23.39 3.93 17.66
C ILE A 195 -24.24 3.93 16.38
N LEU A 196 -24.91 2.84 16.01
CA LEU A 196 -25.84 2.76 14.88
C LEU A 196 -27.28 3.07 15.29
N SER A 197 -27.51 3.45 16.54
CA SER A 197 -28.82 3.96 16.96
C SER A 197 -29.19 5.19 16.10
N PRO A 198 -30.48 5.48 15.91
CA PRO A 198 -30.96 6.57 15.06
C PRO A 198 -30.37 7.96 15.38
N TYR A 199 -29.68 8.12 16.52
CA TYR A 199 -28.99 9.35 16.92
C TYR A 199 -27.68 9.67 16.17
N PHE A 200 -27.03 8.70 15.51
CA PHE A 200 -25.71 8.93 14.86
C PHE A 200 -25.78 9.15 13.34
N GLY A 201 -26.93 8.91 12.72
CA GLY A 201 -27.19 9.24 11.32
C GLY A 201 -26.10 8.80 10.33
N SER A 202 -25.78 9.68 9.39
CA SER A 202 -24.79 9.49 8.32
C SER A 202 -23.34 9.33 8.79
N HIS A 203 -23.01 9.72 10.02
CA HIS A 203 -21.65 9.59 10.57
C HIS A 203 -21.31 8.15 10.98
N GLY A 204 -22.29 7.39 11.47
CA GLY A 204 -22.07 6.05 12.02
C GLY A 204 -21.43 5.09 11.03
N ALA A 205 -21.91 5.06 9.78
CA ALA A 205 -21.39 4.16 8.74
C ALA A 205 -19.92 4.44 8.40
N LEU A 206 -19.56 5.71 8.23
CA LEU A 206 -18.18 6.09 7.92
C LEU A 206 -17.24 5.92 9.11
N PHE A 207 -17.71 6.19 10.32
CA PHE A 207 -16.91 5.97 11.53
C PHE A 207 -16.57 4.50 11.73
N VAL A 208 -17.55 3.61 11.58
CA VAL A 208 -17.33 2.15 11.63
C VAL A 208 -16.37 1.71 10.51
N GLY A 209 -16.58 2.24 9.30
CA GLY A 209 -15.65 2.04 8.18
C GLY A 209 -14.22 2.48 8.52
N ALA A 210 -14.05 3.67 9.08
CA ALA A 210 -12.76 4.21 9.49
C ALA A 210 -12.06 3.31 10.51
N VAL A 211 -12.77 2.85 11.54
CA VAL A 211 -12.18 2.03 12.61
C VAL A 211 -11.76 0.64 12.11
N ILE A 212 -12.54 0.04 11.22
CA ILE A 212 -12.23 -1.29 10.66
C ILE A 212 -11.14 -1.21 9.59
N MET A 213 -11.18 -0.19 8.73
CA MET A 213 -10.28 -0.07 7.58
C MET A 213 -8.92 0.55 7.94
N PHE A 214 -8.84 1.36 9.00
CA PHE A 214 -7.58 1.96 9.41
C PHE A 214 -6.49 0.94 9.78
N PRO A 215 -6.78 -0.13 10.54
CA PRO A 215 -5.81 -1.21 10.78
C PRO A 215 -5.34 -1.90 9.50
N VAL A 216 -6.25 -2.12 8.55
CA VAL A 216 -5.90 -2.65 7.22
C VAL A 216 -4.94 -1.67 6.53
N SER A 217 -5.19 -0.36 6.62
CA SER A 217 -4.31 0.66 6.08
C SER A 217 -2.91 0.63 6.70
N LEU A 218 -2.77 0.38 8.01
CA LEU A 218 -1.46 0.23 8.67
C LEU A 218 -0.71 -1.00 8.16
N TRP A 219 -1.42 -2.11 7.95
CA TRP A 219 -0.83 -3.30 7.34
C TRP A 219 -0.32 -3.01 5.93
N VAL A 220 -1.11 -2.32 5.11
CA VAL A 220 -0.73 -1.90 3.75
C VAL A 220 0.44 -0.91 3.78
N ALA A 221 0.48 0.02 4.73
CA ALA A 221 1.62 0.92 4.94
C ALA A 221 2.90 0.13 5.24
N GLY A 222 2.82 -0.94 6.03
CA GLY A 222 3.93 -1.86 6.26
C GLY A 222 4.38 -2.57 4.98
N LEU A 223 3.45 -2.99 4.12
CA LEU A 223 3.77 -3.54 2.81
C LEU A 223 4.47 -2.53 1.89
N LEU A 224 4.02 -1.27 1.88
CA LEU A 224 4.65 -0.20 1.11
C LEU A 224 6.12 -0.01 1.51
N VAL A 225 6.40 0.05 2.81
CA VAL A 225 7.78 0.18 3.33
C VAL A 225 8.65 -1.01 2.90
N ARG A 226 8.11 -2.24 3.00
CA ARG A 226 8.81 -3.46 2.57
C ARG A 226 9.11 -3.45 1.08
N GLN A 227 8.10 -3.15 0.28
CA GLN A 227 8.21 -3.07 -1.17
C GLN A 227 9.24 -2.03 -1.60
N TYR A 228 9.21 -0.85 -0.98
CA TYR A 228 10.22 0.19 -1.22
C TYR A 228 11.63 -0.28 -0.87
N LEU A 229 11.83 -0.86 0.33
CA LEU A 229 13.16 -1.28 0.75
C LEU A 229 13.72 -2.42 -0.11
N VAL A 230 12.88 -3.39 -0.49
CA VAL A 230 13.32 -4.60 -1.21
C VAL A 230 13.43 -4.37 -2.71
N MET A 231 12.45 -3.70 -3.33
CA MET A 231 12.39 -3.56 -4.80
C MET A 231 13.05 -2.28 -5.31
N ILE A 232 13.32 -1.29 -4.44
CA ILE A 232 13.93 -0.02 -4.84
C ILE A 232 15.25 0.20 -4.12
N HIS A 233 15.25 0.26 -2.78
CA HIS A 233 16.46 0.63 -2.03
C HIS A 233 17.57 -0.43 -2.12
N LEU A 234 17.24 -1.71 -1.94
CA LEU A 234 18.19 -2.81 -2.03
C LEU A 234 18.88 -2.92 -3.41
N PRO A 235 18.16 -2.93 -4.55
CA PRO A 235 18.81 -2.95 -5.86
C PRO A 235 19.55 -1.64 -6.16
N LEU A 236 19.17 -0.49 -5.59
CA LEU A 236 19.98 0.74 -5.62
C LEU A 236 21.34 0.56 -4.97
N THR A 237 21.37 -0.02 -3.78
CA THR A 237 22.61 -0.24 -3.04
C THR A 237 23.47 -1.30 -3.71
N LEU A 238 22.88 -2.39 -4.21
CA LEU A 238 23.60 -3.48 -4.90
C LEU A 238 24.19 -3.05 -6.25
N GLU A 239 23.45 -2.30 -7.08
CA GLU A 239 24.02 -1.79 -8.34
C GLU A 239 25.18 -0.83 -8.07
N ARG A 240 25.12 -0.04 -6.99
CA ARG A 240 26.20 0.89 -6.63
C ARG A 240 27.43 0.18 -6.07
N SER A 241 27.26 -0.90 -5.33
CA SER A 241 28.38 -1.63 -4.71
C SER A 241 29.00 -2.68 -5.64
N GLN A 242 28.21 -3.32 -6.50
CA GLN A 242 28.66 -4.42 -7.37
C GLN A 242 28.74 -4.05 -8.86
N GLY A 243 28.20 -2.90 -9.27
CA GLY A 243 28.26 -2.42 -10.66
C GLY A 243 27.37 -3.17 -11.66
N LYS A 244 26.58 -4.15 -11.22
CA LYS A 244 25.74 -5.00 -12.09
C LYS A 244 24.24 -4.69 -11.94
N PRO A 245 23.46 -4.60 -13.04
CA PRO A 245 22.02 -4.33 -12.98
C PRO A 245 21.23 -5.48 -12.34
N VAL A 246 20.20 -5.15 -11.56
CA VAL A 246 19.30 -6.15 -10.94
C VAL A 246 18.03 -6.31 -11.77
N VAL A 247 17.87 -7.47 -12.38
CA VAL A 247 16.79 -7.77 -13.35
C VAL A 247 15.81 -8.78 -12.77
N LEU A 248 14.53 -8.55 -13.04
CA LEU A 248 13.42 -9.36 -12.56
C LEU A 248 13.15 -10.49 -13.56
N ILE A 249 13.18 -11.74 -13.09
CA ILE A 249 12.96 -12.92 -13.94
C ILE A 249 11.73 -13.67 -13.42
N GLY A 250 10.79 -13.91 -14.34
CA GLY A 250 9.56 -14.67 -14.12
C GLY A 250 9.80 -16.15 -13.95
#